data_AF-T1CVW3-F1
#
_entry.id   AF-T1CVW3-F1
#
_cell.length_a   1.000
_cell.length_b   1.000
_cell.length_c   1.000
_cell.angle_alpha   90.00
_cell.angle_beta   90.00
_cell.angle_gamma   90.00
#
_symmetry.space_group_name_H-M   'P 1'
#
loop_
_entity.id
_entity.type
_entity.pdbx_description
1 polymer ?
#
loop_
_entity_poly.entity_id
_entity_poly.type
_entity_poly.pdbx_seq_one_letter_code
_entity_poly.pdbx_strand_id
1 'polypeptide(L)'
;MTTRPPVFSKFREVQEELGRSGRAIYRDANGIDSLIVRYPYSINYIHSYAEDTEFFLALADGKLKGSKCTRKSCRTVYATPRGHCMACGAPTEWIDLPPRGRLHSWTTCHYGS
;
A
#
# COMPACT_ATOMS: atom_id res chain seq x y z
N MET A 1 44.69 -17.18 13.24
CA MET A 1 44.22 -16.13 14.17
C MET A 1 42.93 -15.56 13.60
N THR A 2 41.78 -15.81 14.22
CA THR A 2 40.50 -15.25 13.77
C THR A 2 40.36 -13.82 14.31
N THR A 3 40.35 -12.85 13.40
CA THR A 3 40.15 -11.44 13.74
C THR A 3 38.75 -11.24 14.31
N ARG A 4 38.63 -10.50 15.42
CA ARG A 4 37.32 -10.14 16.00
C ARG A 4 36.51 -9.37 14.95
N PRO A 5 35.21 -9.69 14.77
CA PRO A 5 34.34 -8.94 13.85
C PRO A 5 34.22 -7.46 14.26
N PRO A 6 34.02 -6.56 13.28
CA PRO A 6 33.88 -5.13 13.56
C PRO A 6 32.65 -4.85 14.42
N VAL A 7 32.77 -3.84 15.30
CA VAL A 7 31.71 -3.39 16.20
C VAL A 7 31.34 -1.96 15.81
N PHE A 8 30.06 -1.71 15.63
CA PHE A 8 29.51 -0.44 15.17
C PHE A 8 28.73 0.25 16.29
N SER A 9 28.80 1.57 16.40
CA SER A 9 28.00 2.37 17.33
C SER A 9 26.99 3.28 16.63
N LYS A 10 27.03 3.36 15.29
CA LYS A 10 26.07 4.15 14.50
C LYS A 10 25.10 3.25 13.77
N PHE A 11 23.81 3.58 13.86
CA PHE A 11 22.74 2.84 13.19
C PHE A 11 22.95 2.67 11.69
N ARG A 12 23.42 3.71 11.00
CA ARG A 12 23.67 3.66 9.55
C ARG A 12 24.72 2.61 9.16
N GLU A 13 25.83 2.56 9.89
CA GLU A 13 26.92 1.60 9.65
C GLU A 13 26.44 0.17 9.91
N VAL A 14 25.58 -0.03 10.92
CA VAL A 14 24.91 -1.31 11.17
C VAL A 14 24.02 -1.72 9.99
N GLN A 15 23.21 -0.82 9.44
CA GLN A 15 22.34 -1.14 8.29
C GLN A 15 23.15 -1.49 7.02
N GLU A 16 24.22 -0.74 6.75
CA GLU A 16 25.12 -1.01 5.64
C GLU A 16 25.78 -2.40 5.79
N GLU A 17 26.25 -2.74 7.00
CA GLU A 17 26.82 -4.07 7.27
C GLU A 17 25.77 -5.19 7.18
N LEU A 18 24.55 -4.97 7.70
CA LEU A 18 23.44 -5.92 7.55
C LEU A 18 23.08 -6.16 6.08
N GLY A 19 23.18 -5.13 5.23
CA GLY A 19 23.01 -5.26 3.79
C GLY A 19 24.12 -6.10 3.13
N ARG A 20 25.37 -5.95 3.60
CA ARG A 20 26.55 -6.63 3.04
C ARG A 20 26.70 -8.09 3.48
N SER A 21 26.56 -8.36 4.78
CA SER A 21 26.92 -9.66 5.37
C SER A 21 25.76 -10.36 6.09
N GLY A 22 24.60 -9.70 6.21
CA GLY A 22 23.44 -10.22 6.91
C GLY A 22 23.58 -10.21 8.44
N ARG A 23 24.68 -9.72 9.00
CA ARG A 23 24.93 -9.70 10.45
C ARG A 23 25.86 -8.55 10.85
N ALA A 24 25.58 -7.90 11.97
CA ALA A 24 26.39 -6.80 12.48
C ALA A 24 26.46 -6.88 14.00
N ILE A 25 27.51 -6.32 14.61
CA ILE A 25 27.57 -6.11 16.06
C ILE A 25 27.32 -4.64 16.34
N TYR A 26 26.29 -4.34 17.12
CA TYR A 26 25.97 -2.99 17.57
C TYR A 26 26.39 -2.81 19.03
N ARG A 27 27.09 -1.72 19.34
CA ARG A 27 27.41 -1.29 20.70
C ARG A 27 26.52 -0.13 21.12
N ASP A 28 25.78 -0.32 22.20
CA ASP A 28 24.94 0.75 22.76
C ASP A 28 25.75 1.77 23.60
N ALA A 29 25.04 2.78 24.13
CA ALA A 29 25.64 3.83 24.95
C ALA A 29 26.21 3.34 26.30
N ASN A 30 25.76 2.18 26.79
CA ASN A 30 26.25 1.55 28.01
C ASN A 30 27.42 0.59 27.74
N GLY A 31 27.85 0.46 26.48
CA GLY A 31 28.94 -0.41 26.06
C GLY A 31 28.55 -1.87 25.85
N ILE A 32 27.25 -2.18 25.76
CA ILE A 32 26.76 -3.54 25.53
C ILE A 32 26.81 -3.87 24.03
N ASP A 33 27.56 -4.92 23.68
CA ASP A 33 27.64 -5.45 22.30
C ASP A 33 26.47 -6.42 22.04
N SER A 34 25.66 -6.14 21.03
CA SER A 34 24.53 -6.96 20.57
C SER A 34 24.75 -7.47 19.15
N LEU A 35 24.55 -8.77 18.93
CA LEU A 35 24.51 -9.35 17.58
C LEU A 35 23.16 -9.03 16.93
N ILE A 36 23.19 -8.34 15.80
CA ILE A 36 22.05 -8.05 14.96
C ILE A 36 22.13 -8.94 13.73
N VAL A 37 21.05 -9.66 13.40
CA VAL A 37 21.00 -10.58 12.24
C VAL A 37 19.84 -10.20 11.35
N ARG A 38 20.11 -10.03 10.05
CA ARG A 38 19.11 -9.85 9.02
C ARG A 38 18.61 -11.22 8.58
N TYR A 39 17.39 -11.55 8.97
CA TYR A 39 16.70 -12.76 8.52
C TYR A 39 15.50 -12.35 7.65
N PRO A 40 15.40 -12.78 6.38
CA PRO A 40 14.22 -12.50 5.58
C PRO A 40 13.01 -13.19 6.22
N TYR A 41 11.97 -12.40 6.51
CA TYR A 41 10.71 -12.90 7.05
C TYR A 41 9.59 -12.50 6.10
N SER A 42 8.82 -13.49 5.64
CA SER A 42 7.65 -13.30 4.80
C SER A 42 6.51 -14.15 5.29
N ILE A 43 5.30 -13.58 5.23
CA ILE A 43 4.05 -14.28 5.52
C ILE A 43 3.16 -14.28 4.28
N ASN A 44 2.41 -15.35 4.09
CA ASN A 44 1.35 -15.37 3.08
C ASN A 44 0.19 -14.53 3.58
N TYR A 45 -0.10 -13.44 2.89
CA TYR A 45 -1.24 -12.58 3.21
C TYR A 45 -2.44 -12.91 2.32
N ILE A 46 -3.32 -13.78 2.82
CA ILE A 46 -4.57 -14.14 2.15
C ILE A 46 -5.62 -13.10 2.53
N HIS A 47 -6.11 -12.35 1.56
CA HIS A 47 -7.14 -11.33 1.74
C HIS A 47 -8.18 -11.38 0.61
N SER A 48 -9.35 -10.81 0.87
CA SER A 48 -10.42 -10.63 -0.11
C SER A 48 -10.65 -9.14 -0.33
N TYR A 49 -11.02 -8.76 -1.55
CA TYR A 49 -11.51 -7.41 -1.85
C TYR A 49 -12.95 -7.19 -1.38
N ALA A 50 -13.65 -8.23 -0.92
CA ALA A 50 -14.99 -8.17 -0.34
C ALA A 50 -15.95 -7.28 -1.18
N GLU A 51 -16.51 -6.23 -0.60
CA GLU A 51 -17.44 -5.31 -1.27
C GLU A 51 -16.83 -4.59 -2.48
N ASP A 52 -15.50 -4.48 -2.59
CA ASP A 52 -14.84 -3.82 -3.72
C ASP A 52 -14.54 -4.79 -4.88
N THR A 53 -14.80 -6.09 -4.72
CA THR A 53 -14.45 -7.14 -5.69
C THR A 53 -14.96 -6.84 -7.10
N GLU A 54 -16.23 -6.45 -7.23
CA GLU A 54 -16.85 -6.20 -8.53
C GLU A 54 -16.17 -5.04 -9.29
N PHE A 55 -15.67 -4.04 -8.57
CA PHE A 55 -14.95 -2.91 -9.18
C PHE A 55 -13.63 -3.37 -9.79
N PHE A 56 -12.84 -4.14 -9.05
CA PHE A 56 -11.54 -4.64 -9.55
C PHE A 56 -11.69 -5.69 -10.64
N LEU A 57 -12.69 -6.58 -10.56
CA LEU A 57 -13.00 -7.52 -11.64
C LEU A 57 -13.41 -6.79 -12.92
N ALA A 58 -14.27 -5.77 -12.81
CA ALA A 58 -14.66 -4.97 -13.97
C ALA A 58 -13.46 -4.25 -14.60
N LEU A 59 -12.55 -3.70 -13.80
CA LEU A 59 -11.32 -3.08 -14.32
C LEU A 59 -10.42 -4.08 -15.06
N ALA A 60 -10.30 -5.32 -14.54
CA ALA A 60 -9.57 -6.39 -15.23
C ALA A 60 -10.21 -6.74 -16.60
N ASP A 61 -11.53 -6.61 -16.70
CA ASP A 61 -12.30 -6.78 -17.94
C ASP A 61 -12.33 -5.52 -18.83
N GLY A 62 -11.59 -4.46 -18.48
CA GLY A 62 -11.57 -3.20 -19.23
C GLY A 62 -12.88 -2.39 -19.12
N LYS A 63 -13.71 -2.66 -18.12
CA LYS A 63 -14.97 -1.95 -17.83
C LYS A 63 -14.77 -1.01 -16.66
N LEU A 64 -15.28 0.21 -16.79
CA LEU A 64 -15.29 1.18 -15.70
C LEU A 64 -16.63 1.11 -14.98
N LYS A 65 -16.63 0.54 -13.77
CA LYS A 65 -17.80 0.54 -12.88
C LYS A 65 -17.74 1.65 -11.84
N GLY A 66 -18.92 2.09 -11.42
CA GLY A 66 -19.13 3.03 -10.32
C GLY A 66 -20.23 2.56 -9.39
N SER A 67 -20.44 3.29 -8.30
CA SER A 67 -21.48 3.01 -7.32
C SER A 67 -22.54 4.11 -7.34
N LYS A 68 -23.82 3.72 -7.33
CA LYS A 68 -24.95 4.65 -7.33
C LYS A 68 -25.82 4.44 -6.11
N CYS A 69 -26.20 5.52 -5.43
CA CYS A 69 -27.09 5.43 -4.28
C CYS A 69 -28.48 4.91 -4.69
N THR A 70 -28.96 3.88 -3.99
CA THR A 70 -30.28 3.26 -4.22
C THR A 70 -31.45 4.14 -3.75
N ARG A 71 -31.20 5.11 -2.86
CA ARG A 71 -32.24 6.05 -2.39
C ARG A 71 -32.69 6.98 -3.52
N LYS A 72 -33.97 6.88 -3.89
CA LYS A 72 -34.59 7.63 -5.01
C LYS A 72 -34.44 9.16 -4.89
N SER A 73 -34.47 9.70 -3.68
CA SER A 73 -34.29 11.15 -3.44
C SER A 73 -32.83 11.62 -3.50
N CYS A 74 -31.85 10.71 -3.43
CA CYS A 74 -30.42 11.04 -3.43
C CYS A 74 -29.77 10.73 -4.80
N ARG A 75 -29.75 9.45 -5.19
CA ARG A 75 -29.19 8.97 -6.48
C ARG A 75 -27.77 9.47 -6.82
N THR A 76 -26.97 9.91 -5.85
CA THR A 76 -25.57 10.27 -6.06
C THR A 76 -24.80 9.12 -6.69
N VAL A 77 -23.99 9.44 -7.69
CA VAL A 77 -23.11 8.50 -8.39
C VAL A 77 -21.67 8.80 -8.00
N TYR A 78 -20.91 7.76 -7.72
CA TYR A 78 -19.48 7.82 -7.43
C TYR A 78 -18.71 7.01 -8.47
N ALA A 79 -17.57 7.55 -8.90
CA ALA A 79 -16.65 6.86 -9.80
C ALA A 79 -15.72 5.85 -9.09
N THR A 80 -16.00 5.56 -7.82
CA THR A 80 -15.21 4.69 -6.94
C THR A 80 -16.12 3.63 -6.32
N PRO A 81 -15.57 2.47 -5.93
CA PRO A 81 -16.33 1.49 -5.16
C PRO A 81 -16.76 2.10 -3.81
N ARG A 82 -18.03 1.92 -3.47
CA ARG A 82 -18.64 2.31 -2.20
C ARG A 82 -19.77 1.32 -1.94
N GLY A 83 -19.87 0.74 -0.75
CA GLY A 83 -21.06 -0.04 -0.34
C GLY A 83 -22.23 0.83 0.16
N HIS A 84 -21.93 2.07 0.61
CA HIS A 84 -22.91 3.00 1.15
C HIS A 84 -22.65 4.44 0.68
N CYS A 85 -23.72 5.21 0.52
CA CYS A 85 -23.68 6.59 0.03
C CYS A 85 -23.21 7.57 1.11
N MET A 86 -22.19 8.38 0.80
CA MET A 86 -21.67 9.41 1.72
C MET A 86 -22.66 10.53 2.03
N ALA A 87 -23.57 10.82 1.11
CA ALA A 87 -24.52 11.92 1.29
C ALA A 87 -25.70 11.55 2.19
N CYS A 88 -26.09 10.28 2.27
CA CYS A 88 -27.34 9.90 2.95
C CYS A 88 -27.34 8.54 3.68
N GLY A 89 -26.22 7.80 3.64
CA GLY A 89 -26.02 6.52 4.32
C GLY A 89 -26.73 5.32 3.69
N ALA A 90 -27.56 5.50 2.66
CA ALA A 90 -28.24 4.38 2.01
C ALA A 90 -27.27 3.49 1.21
N PRO A 91 -27.58 2.19 1.03
CA PRO A 91 -26.79 1.30 0.18
C PRO A 91 -26.64 1.80 -1.25
N THR A 92 -25.61 1.34 -1.93
CA THR A 92 -25.33 1.61 -3.34
C THR A 92 -25.50 0.35 -4.19
N GLU A 93 -25.67 0.56 -5.49
CA GLU A 93 -25.69 -0.49 -6.52
C GLU A 93 -24.60 -0.22 -7.56
N TRP A 94 -24.12 -1.27 -8.22
CA TRP A 94 -23.14 -1.16 -9.30
C TRP A 94 -23.78 -0.64 -10.58
N ILE A 95 -23.09 0.29 -11.23
CA ILE A 95 -23.45 0.80 -12.55
C ILE A 95 -22.21 0.87 -13.46
N ASP A 96 -22.41 0.73 -14.76
CA ASP A 96 -21.37 1.05 -15.73
C ASP A 96 -21.27 2.56 -15.90
N LEU A 97 -20.03 3.07 -15.88
CA LEU A 97 -19.73 4.48 -16.13
C LEU A 97 -19.34 4.68 -17.60
N PRO A 98 -19.57 5.89 -18.16
CA PRO A 98 -19.13 6.19 -19.50
C PRO A 98 -17.60 6.14 -19.60
N PRO A 99 -17.02 5.49 -20.63
CA PRO A 99 -15.57 5.40 -20.82
C PRO A 99 -14.95 6.71 -21.35
N ARG A 100 -15.75 7.77 -21.50
CA ARG A 100 -15.33 9.08 -22.00
C ARG A 100 -15.76 10.14 -21.01
N GLY A 101 -14.86 11.10 -20.78
CA GLY A 101 -15.10 12.24 -19.90
C GLY A 101 -14.41 13.49 -20.41
N ARG A 102 -14.48 14.56 -19.61
CA ARG A 102 -13.80 15.83 -19.86
C ARG A 102 -12.73 16.03 -18.79
N LEU A 103 -11.54 16.47 -19.20
CA LEU A 103 -10.50 16.89 -18.27
C LEU A 103 -11.00 18.10 -17.48
N HIS A 104 -11.11 17.96 -16.15
CA HIS A 104 -11.56 19.03 -15.28
C HIS A 104 -10.40 19.85 -14.72
N SER A 105 -9.33 19.18 -14.30
CA SER A 105 -8.09 19.78 -13.79
C SER A 105 -6.95 18.76 -13.91
N TRP A 106 -5.69 19.22 -13.98
CA TRP A 106 -4.51 18.37 -14.08
C TRP A 106 -3.28 19.05 -13.46
N THR A 107 -2.25 18.25 -13.15
CA THR A 107 -0.91 18.70 -12.75
C THR A 107 0.14 17.75 -13.32
N THR A 108 1.42 18.10 -13.23
CA THR A 108 2.54 17.29 -13.75
C THR A 108 3.37 16.69 -12.61
N CYS A 109 3.62 15.38 -12.66
CA CYS A 109 4.57 14.70 -11.79
C CYS A 109 5.80 14.31 -12.62
N HIS A 110 6.95 14.91 -12.35
CA HIS A 110 8.21 14.56 -13.01
C HIS A 110 8.86 13.38 -12.29
N TYR A 111 9.22 12.33 -13.03
CA TYR A 111 9.98 11.19 -12.50
C TYR A 111 11.47 11.34 -12.85
N GLY A 112 12.35 11.19 -11.87
CA GLY A 112 13.81 11.15 -12.08
C GLY A 112 14.27 9.71 -12.29
N SER A 113 14.79 9.42 -13.47
CA SER A 113 15.49 8.17 -13.81
C SER A 113 16.93 8.19 -13.32
#